data_AF-A0A9R1FZC3-F1
#
_entry.id   AF-A0A9R1FZC3-F1
#
_cell.length_a   1.000
_cell.length_b   1.000
_cell.length_c   1.000
_cell.angle_alpha   90.00
_cell.angle_beta   90.00
_cell.angle_gamma   90.00
#
_symmetry.space_group_name_H-M   'P 1'
#
loop_
_entity.id
_entity.type
_entity.pdbx_description
1 polymer ?
#
loop_
_entity_poly.entity_id
_entity_poly.type
_entity_poly.pdbx_seq_one_letter_code
_entity_poly.pdbx_strand_id
1 'polypeptide(L)'
;MENPLLPAVLDNLPHLLDNPDLAQSLLHRAFADLQRNNALALQAAVCLLEGLRLEAELRTLLAPTEAQRLEHAVVAVVLDALVASIESLSEQQWALIRLVGLLFVVRAAASARSRAHLLPGLLLAAVSAAVVVYVSTGGAVVPGFRSFVRFSLLMLGFLFASDRPRAPGRGG
;
A
#
# COMPACT_ATOMS: atom_id res chain seq x y z
N MET A 1 5.58 18.53 7.04
CA MET A 1 5.37 18.94 5.63
C MET A 1 4.14 18.24 5.09
N GLU A 2 3.24 18.97 4.44
CA GLU A 2 2.10 18.38 3.74
C GLU A 2 2.59 17.65 2.48
N ASN A 3 2.08 16.42 2.25
CA ASN A 3 2.47 15.62 1.11
C ASN A 3 1.83 16.21 -0.16
N PRO A 4 2.59 16.76 -1.13
CA PRO A 4 2.04 17.43 -2.31
C PRO A 4 1.30 16.48 -3.27
N LEU A 5 1.49 15.17 -3.11
CA LEU A 5 0.77 14.16 -3.89
C LEU A 5 -0.64 13.90 -3.33
N LEU A 6 -0.89 14.23 -2.07
CA LEU A 6 -2.19 14.07 -1.44
C LEU A 6 -3.29 14.96 -2.07
N PRO A 7 -3.08 16.28 -2.28
CA PRO A 7 -4.06 17.12 -2.97
C PRO A 7 -4.26 16.67 -4.42
N ALA A 8 -3.21 16.23 -5.12
CA ALA A 8 -3.35 15.72 -6.49
C ALA A 8 -4.24 14.46 -6.58
N VAL A 9 -4.20 13.58 -5.58
CA VAL A 9 -5.11 12.42 -5.50
C VAL A 9 -6.54 12.85 -5.15
N LEU A 10 -6.71 13.83 -4.27
CA LEU A 10 -8.02 14.37 -3.89
C LEU A 10 -8.70 15.13 -5.04
N ASP A 11 -7.94 15.89 -5.82
CA ASP A 11 -8.45 16.64 -6.98
C ASP A 11 -8.94 15.69 -8.09
N ASN A 12 -8.33 14.51 -8.19
CA ASN A 12 -8.70 13.47 -9.16
C ASN A 12 -9.62 12.38 -8.58
N LEU A 13 -10.10 12.56 -7.35
CA LEU A 13 -10.94 11.58 -6.64
C LEU A 13 -12.17 11.10 -7.44
N PRO A 14 -12.95 11.97 -8.12
CA PRO A 14 -14.12 11.53 -8.87
C PRO A 14 -13.74 10.54 -9.98
N HIS A 15 -12.68 10.85 -10.72
CA HIS A 15 -12.19 10.02 -11.81
C HIS A 15 -11.64 8.67 -11.33
N LEU A 16 -11.01 8.66 -10.15
CA LEU A 16 -10.54 7.45 -9.49
C LEU A 16 -11.67 6.55 -8.99
N LEU A 17 -12.76 7.14 -8.50
CA LEU A 17 -13.94 6.41 -8.03
C LEU A 17 -14.70 5.74 -9.18
N ASP A 18 -14.68 6.35 -10.36
CA ASP A 18 -15.34 5.81 -11.54
C ASP A 18 -14.47 4.73 -12.25
N ASN A 19 -13.16 4.73 -12.02
CA ASN A 19 -12.20 3.81 -12.67
C ASN A 19 -11.38 3.00 -11.65
N PRO A 20 -11.89 1.85 -11.16
CA PRO A 20 -11.19 1.05 -10.14
C PRO A 20 -9.84 0.50 -10.63
N ASP A 21 -9.67 0.23 -11.92
CA ASP A 21 -8.40 -0.22 -12.51
C ASP A 21 -7.33 0.87 -12.47
N LEU A 22 -7.74 2.14 -12.64
CA LEU A 22 -6.83 3.27 -12.54
C LEU A 22 -6.37 3.46 -11.10
N ALA A 23 -7.29 3.35 -10.13
CA ALA A 23 -6.93 3.35 -8.70
C ALA A 23 -5.97 2.19 -8.34
N GLN A 24 -6.19 1.00 -8.89
CA GLN A 24 -5.31 -0.16 -8.69
C GLN A 24 -3.91 0.05 -9.29
N SER A 25 -3.81 0.62 -10.48
CA SER A 25 -2.51 0.87 -11.13
C SER A 25 -1.68 1.92 -10.36
N LEU A 26 -2.32 3.00 -9.89
CA LEU A 26 -1.68 3.99 -9.03
C LEU A 26 -1.25 3.40 -7.69
N LEU A 27 -2.08 2.55 -7.08
CA LEU A 27 -1.73 1.85 -5.84
C LEU A 27 -0.50 0.96 -6.05
N HIS A 28 -0.44 0.23 -7.18
CA HIS A 28 0.71 -0.61 -7.51
C HIS A 28 2.00 0.20 -7.69
N ARG A 29 1.92 1.34 -8.41
CA ARG A 29 3.04 2.27 -8.55
C ARG A 29 3.50 2.81 -7.20
N ALA A 30 2.58 3.23 -6.35
CA ALA A 30 2.90 3.74 -5.01
C ALA A 30 3.59 2.69 -4.13
N PHE A 31 3.17 1.42 -4.22
CA PHE A 31 3.86 0.32 -3.55
C PHE A 31 5.28 0.11 -4.09
N ALA A 32 5.47 0.17 -5.41
CA ALA A 32 6.79 0.06 -6.02
C ALA A 32 7.72 1.20 -5.57
N ASP A 33 7.20 2.43 -5.50
CA ASP A 33 7.95 3.59 -5.00
C ASP A 33 8.32 3.43 -3.51
N LEU A 34 7.40 2.92 -2.69
CA LEU A 34 7.68 2.60 -1.28
C LEU A 34 8.78 1.53 -1.13
N GLN A 35 8.73 0.48 -1.94
CA GLN A 35 9.77 -0.56 -1.94
C GLN A 35 11.13 -0.01 -2.36
N ARG A 36 11.15 0.85 -3.39
CA ARG A 36 12.37 1.52 -3.85
C ARG A 36 12.95 2.43 -2.76
N ASN A 37 12.10 3.21 -2.09
CA ASN A 37 12.52 4.07 -1.00
C ASN A 37 13.14 3.29 0.16
N ASN A 38 12.54 2.15 0.54
CA ASN A 38 13.11 1.26 1.56
C ASN A 38 14.47 0.69 1.14
N ALA A 39 14.64 0.31 -0.13
CA ALA A 39 15.91 -0.20 -0.63
C ALA A 39 17.01 0.88 -0.57
N LEU A 40 16.69 2.12 -0.95
CA LEU A 40 17.62 3.26 -0.86
C LEU A 40 17.97 3.58 0.60
N ALA A 41 16.99 3.55 1.51
CA ALA A 41 17.23 3.79 2.93
C ALA A 41 18.16 2.73 3.54
N LEU A 42 17.96 1.46 3.17
CA LEU A 42 18.82 0.37 3.62
C LEU A 42 20.24 0.50 3.06
N GLN A 43 20.38 0.86 1.79
CA GLN A 43 21.69 1.12 1.18
C GLN A 43 22.41 2.29 1.87
N ALA A 44 21.71 3.40 2.13
CA ALA A 44 22.28 4.54 2.85
C ALA A 44 22.71 4.17 4.27
N ALA A 45 21.91 3.34 4.98
CA ALA A 45 22.26 2.85 6.31
C ALA A 45 23.52 1.95 6.30
N VAL A 46 23.68 1.10 5.28
CA VAL A 46 24.91 0.28 5.11
C VAL A 46 26.12 1.19 4.88
N CYS A 47 26.03 2.15 3.95
CA CYS A 47 27.12 3.09 3.69
C CYS A 47 27.48 3.93 4.92
N LEU A 48 26.49 4.31 5.74
CA LEU A 48 26.71 5.02 7.00
C LEU A 48 27.51 4.15 7.98
N LEU A 49 27.14 2.87 8.12
CA LEU A 49 27.82 1.92 9.01
C LEU A 49 29.27 1.70 8.58
N GLU A 50 29.53 1.58 7.28
CA GLU A 50 30.87 1.49 6.71
C GLU A 50 31.67 2.77 6.96
N GLY A 51 31.07 3.94 6.73
CA GLY A 51 31.71 5.24 6.98
C GLY A 51 32.07 5.44 8.46
N LEU A 52 31.19 5.06 9.38
CA LEU A 52 31.43 5.15 10.83
C LEU A 52 32.57 4.24 11.27
N ARG A 53 32.69 3.07 10.64
CA ARG A 53 33.82 2.17 10.88
C ARG A 53 35.14 2.79 10.41
N LEU A 54 35.16 3.36 9.21
CA LEU A 54 36.34 4.06 8.68
C LEU A 54 36.73 5.26 9.55
N GLU A 55 35.74 6.04 10.01
CA GLU A 55 35.96 7.14 10.93
C GLU A 55 36.57 6.66 12.25
N ALA A 56 36.05 5.56 12.81
CA ALA A 56 36.59 4.97 14.03
C ALA A 56 38.06 4.52 13.85
N GLU A 57 38.40 3.89 12.71
CA GLU A 57 39.77 3.50 12.39
C GLU A 57 40.71 4.72 12.31
N LEU A 58 40.29 5.79 11.62
CA LEU A 58 41.06 7.04 11.53
C LEU A 58 41.28 7.72 12.90
N ARG A 59 40.30 7.66 13.81
CA ARG A 59 40.40 8.22 15.17
C ARG A 59 41.40 7.48 16.06
N THR A 60 41.73 6.22 15.75
CA THR A 60 42.74 5.46 16.53
C THR A 60 44.19 5.85 16.22
N LEU A 61 44.42 6.68 15.19
CA LEU A 61 45.76 7.12 14.81
C LEU A 61 46.33 8.12 15.82
N LEU A 62 47.46 7.76 16.45
CA LEU A 62 48.10 8.55 17.51
C LEU A 62 48.69 9.89 17.03
N ALA A 63 49.05 10.00 15.75
CA ALA A 63 49.62 11.19 15.11
C ALA A 63 49.25 11.24 13.62
N PRO A 64 48.07 11.74 13.27
CA PRO A 64 47.60 11.74 11.88
C PRO A 64 48.40 12.74 11.04
N THR A 65 48.85 12.28 9.87
CA THR A 65 49.44 13.13 8.83
C THR A 65 48.42 14.14 8.31
N GLU A 66 48.88 15.19 7.62
CA GLU A 66 47.99 16.21 7.04
C GLU A 66 47.01 15.61 6.02
N ALA A 67 47.47 14.63 5.23
CA ALA A 67 46.62 13.87 4.32
C ALA A 67 45.51 13.10 5.06
N GLN A 68 45.83 12.45 6.18
CA GLN A 68 44.84 11.72 7.00
C GLN A 68 43.85 12.67 7.72
N ARG A 69 44.29 13.88 8.08
CA ARG A 69 43.39 14.91 8.62
C ARG A 69 42.39 15.40 7.56
N LEU A 70 42.84 15.59 6.32
CA LEU A 70 41.96 15.91 5.20
C LEU A 70 40.99 14.76 4.91
N GLU A 71 41.47 13.53 4.91
CA GLU A 71 40.64 12.33 4.73
C GLU A 71 39.55 12.23 5.81
N HIS A 72 39.90 12.44 7.09
CA HIS A 72 38.93 12.45 8.18
C HIS A 72 37.87 13.57 8.01
N ALA A 73 38.26 14.74 7.51
CA ALA A 73 37.31 15.82 7.24
C ALA A 73 36.34 15.45 6.10
N VAL A 74 36.83 14.81 5.04
CA VAL A 74 36.00 14.33 3.93
C VAL A 74 35.03 13.25 4.40
N VAL A 75 35.50 12.27 5.18
CA VAL A 75 34.65 11.20 5.73
C VAL A 75 33.54 11.78 6.60
N ALA A 76 33.85 12.75 7.46
CA ALA A 76 32.85 13.42 8.30
C ALA A 76 31.75 14.11 7.46
N VAL A 77 32.13 14.83 6.39
CA VAL A 77 31.16 15.48 5.48
C VAL A 77 30.27 14.44 4.79
N VAL A 78 30.83 13.31 4.34
CA VAL A 78 30.06 12.24 3.70
C VAL A 78 29.10 11.58 4.69
N LEU A 79 29.52 11.38 5.94
CA LEU A 79 28.66 10.85 7.00
C LEU A 79 27.48 11.76 7.30
N ASP A 80 27.70 13.06 7.43
CA ASP A 80 26.61 14.03 7.62
C ASP A 80 25.63 14.02 6.43
N ALA A 81 26.13 13.93 5.20
CA ALA A 81 25.30 13.83 4.01
C ALA A 81 24.47 12.52 3.97
N LEU A 82 25.04 11.41 4.45
CA LEU A 82 24.33 10.13 4.57
C LEU A 82 23.23 10.19 5.64
N VAL A 83 23.50 10.80 6.80
CA VAL A 83 22.48 11.03 7.85
C VAL A 83 21.32 11.85 7.29
N ALA A 84 21.61 12.98 6.64
CA ALA A 84 20.59 13.83 6.03
C ALA A 84 19.79 13.09 4.94
N SER A 85 20.45 12.23 4.17
CA SER A 85 19.79 11.39 3.16
C SER A 85 18.83 10.38 3.80
N ILE A 86 19.24 9.72 4.88
CA ILE A 86 18.39 8.77 5.62
C ILE A 86 17.16 9.48 6.20
N GLU A 87 17.34 10.67 6.77
CA GLU A 87 16.23 11.48 7.30
C GLU A 87 15.23 11.85 6.19
N SER A 88 15.72 12.37 5.06
CA SER A 88 14.89 12.66 3.88
C SER A 88 14.13 11.42 3.38
N LEU A 89 14.79 10.26 3.31
CA LEU A 89 14.15 9.01 2.87
C LEU A 89 13.08 8.56 3.88
N SER A 90 13.27 8.79 5.18
CA SER A 90 12.27 8.50 6.21
C SER A 90 11.04 9.40 6.07
N GLU A 91 11.23 10.71 5.82
CA GLU A 91 10.12 11.63 5.56
C GLU A 91 9.33 11.22 4.31
N GLN A 92 10.03 10.87 3.23
CA GLN A 92 9.43 10.35 2.01
C GLN A 92 8.67 9.03 2.25
N GLN A 93 9.17 8.16 3.13
CA GLN A 93 8.51 6.91 3.49
C GLN A 93 7.13 7.17 4.11
N TRP A 94 7.04 8.12 5.05
CA TRP A 94 5.77 8.49 5.66
C TRP A 94 4.79 9.10 4.65
N ALA A 95 5.29 9.91 3.72
CA ALA A 95 4.50 10.45 2.63
C ALA A 95 3.92 9.33 1.73
N LEU A 96 4.75 8.37 1.34
CA LEU A 96 4.35 7.22 0.52
C LEU A 96 3.35 6.30 1.25
N ILE A 97 3.56 6.03 2.54
CA ILE A 97 2.61 5.23 3.35
C ILE A 97 1.23 5.90 3.38
N ARG A 98 1.17 7.22 3.58
CA ARG A 98 -0.11 7.96 3.56
C ARG A 98 -0.78 7.88 2.20
N LEU A 99 -0.01 8.00 1.11
CA LEU A 99 -0.51 7.92 -0.25
C LEU A 99 -1.03 6.52 -0.60
N VAL A 100 -0.29 5.46 -0.23
CA VAL A 100 -0.73 4.07 -0.36
C VAL A 100 -2.03 3.83 0.41
N GLY A 101 -2.11 4.30 1.65
CA GLY A 101 -3.32 4.18 2.48
C GLY A 101 -4.52 4.88 1.84
N LEU A 102 -4.34 6.11 1.34
CA LEU A 102 -5.39 6.85 0.65
C LEU A 102 -5.85 6.11 -0.62
N LEU A 103 -4.92 5.70 -1.49
CA LEU A 103 -5.24 4.97 -2.71
C LEU A 103 -5.93 3.63 -2.44
N PHE A 104 -5.57 2.96 -1.35
CA PHE A 104 -6.24 1.74 -0.92
C PHE A 104 -7.71 2.00 -0.56
N VAL A 105 -8.00 3.05 0.19
CA VAL A 105 -9.36 3.47 0.53
C VAL A 105 -10.13 3.89 -0.72
N VAL A 106 -9.53 4.69 -1.60
CA VAL A 106 -10.14 5.13 -2.87
C VAL A 106 -10.48 3.93 -3.74
N ARG A 107 -9.57 2.96 -3.86
CA ARG A 107 -9.82 1.73 -4.61
C ARG A 107 -10.97 0.92 -4.01
N ALA A 108 -11.02 0.78 -2.69
CA ALA A 108 -12.11 0.09 -2.01
C ALA A 108 -13.46 0.80 -2.22
N ALA A 109 -13.46 2.12 -2.24
CA ALA A 109 -14.65 2.91 -2.55
C ALA A 109 -15.06 2.79 -4.03
N ALA A 110 -14.10 2.81 -4.96
CA ALA A 110 -14.33 2.63 -6.39
C ALA A 110 -14.87 1.22 -6.71
N SER A 111 -14.32 0.18 -6.09
CA SER A 111 -14.81 -1.19 -6.25
C SER A 111 -16.21 -1.36 -5.66
N ALA A 112 -16.48 -0.73 -4.51
CA ALA A 112 -17.80 -0.73 -3.91
C ALA A 112 -18.83 0.00 -4.79
N ARG A 113 -18.48 1.18 -5.31
CA ARG A 113 -19.35 1.99 -6.18
C ARG A 113 -19.62 1.29 -7.51
N SER A 114 -18.58 0.79 -8.18
CA SER A 114 -18.73 0.06 -9.44
C SER A 114 -19.55 -1.23 -9.28
N ARG A 115 -19.64 -1.82 -8.09
CA ARG A 115 -20.46 -3.03 -7.82
C ARG A 115 -21.74 -2.75 -7.06
N ALA A 116 -21.99 -1.51 -6.63
CA ALA A 116 -23.17 -1.13 -5.88
C ALA A 116 -24.47 -1.40 -6.67
N HIS A 117 -24.41 -1.26 -8.00
CA HIS A 117 -25.53 -1.57 -8.89
C HIS A 117 -25.88 -3.08 -8.95
N LEU A 118 -24.98 -3.95 -8.47
CA LEU A 118 -25.21 -5.41 -8.40
C LEU A 118 -25.81 -5.85 -7.06
N LEU A 119 -25.75 -5.00 -6.02
CA LEU A 119 -26.34 -5.27 -4.71
C LEU A 119 -27.85 -5.58 -4.78
N PRO A 120 -28.67 -4.85 -5.56
CA PRO A 120 -30.10 -5.16 -5.68
C PRO A 120 -30.35 -6.56 -6.25
N GLY A 121 -29.58 -6.95 -7.28
CA GLY A 121 -29.70 -8.27 -7.90
C GLY A 121 -29.29 -9.40 -6.96
N LEU A 122 -28.26 -9.18 -6.14
CA LEU A 122 -27.78 -10.17 -5.19
C LEU A 122 -28.71 -10.31 -3.98
N LEU A 123 -29.33 -9.21 -3.53
CA LEU A 123 -30.41 -9.23 -2.54
C LEU A 123 -31.66 -9.94 -3.09
N LEU A 124 -32.03 -9.70 -4.35
CA LEU A 124 -33.12 -10.41 -5.01
C LEU A 124 -32.84 -11.92 -5.10
N ALA A 125 -31.62 -12.32 -5.45
CA ALA A 125 -31.20 -13.72 -5.46
C ALA A 125 -31.19 -14.34 -4.05
N ALA A 126 -30.80 -13.56 -3.04
CA ALA A 126 -30.86 -13.96 -1.62
C ALA A 126 -32.29 -14.24 -1.17
N VAL A 127 -33.18 -13.29 -1.48
CA VAL A 127 -34.59 -13.34 -1.11
C VAL A 127 -35.26 -14.48 -1.84
N SER A 128 -35.00 -14.66 -3.14
CA SER A 128 -35.56 -15.79 -3.89
C SER A 128 -35.07 -17.14 -3.36
N ALA A 129 -33.78 -17.28 -3.05
CA ALA A 129 -33.25 -18.50 -2.43
C ALA A 129 -33.85 -18.75 -1.04
N ALA A 130 -34.02 -17.71 -0.22
CA ALA A 130 -34.65 -17.81 1.10
C ALA A 130 -36.13 -18.19 1.00
N VAL A 131 -36.86 -17.63 0.03
CA VAL A 131 -38.27 -17.98 -0.26
C VAL A 131 -38.37 -19.43 -0.71
N VAL A 132 -37.50 -19.90 -1.60
CA VAL A 132 -37.47 -21.31 -2.05
C VAL A 132 -37.23 -22.25 -0.88
N VAL A 133 -36.28 -21.94 0.00
CA VAL A 133 -35.97 -22.76 1.19
C VAL A 133 -37.13 -22.74 2.20
N TYR A 134 -37.78 -21.60 2.40
CA TYR A 134 -38.95 -21.46 3.28
C TYR A 134 -40.14 -22.28 2.77
N VAL A 135 -40.42 -22.21 1.46
CA VAL A 135 -41.48 -23.00 0.82
C VAL A 135 -41.16 -24.49 0.86
N SER A 136 -39.92 -24.89 0.57
CA SER A 136 -39.53 -26.31 0.58
C SER A 136 -39.53 -26.94 1.98
N THR A 137 -39.44 -26.13 3.03
CA THR A 137 -39.46 -26.58 4.44
C THR A 137 -40.84 -26.45 5.08
N GLY A 138 -41.88 -26.10 4.33
CA GLY A 138 -43.25 -25.97 4.84
C GLY A 138 -43.41 -24.84 5.88
N GLY A 139 -42.55 -23.82 5.83
CA GLY A 139 -42.58 -22.68 6.74
C GLY A 139 -41.90 -22.88 8.09
N ALA A 140 -41.21 -24.01 8.31
CA ALA A 140 -40.62 -24.34 9.61
C ALA A 140 -39.31 -23.60 9.94
N VAL A 141 -38.58 -23.08 8.94
CA VAL A 141 -37.25 -22.47 9.14
C VAL A 141 -37.24 -21.01 8.67
N VAL A 142 -37.18 -20.09 9.62
CA VAL A 142 -36.88 -18.67 9.35
C VAL A 142 -35.36 -18.49 9.29
N PRO A 143 -34.79 -17.81 8.28
CA PRO A 143 -33.35 -17.58 8.22
C PRO A 143 -32.90 -16.71 9.40
N GLY A 144 -32.30 -17.30 10.43
CA GLY A 144 -31.81 -16.55 11.59
C GLY A 144 -30.60 -15.67 11.29
N PHE A 145 -30.22 -14.82 12.24
CA PHE A 145 -29.10 -13.85 12.22
C PHE A 145 -27.79 -14.40 11.61
N ARG A 146 -27.52 -15.70 11.80
CA ARG A 146 -26.34 -16.41 11.27
C ARG A 146 -26.34 -16.50 9.73
N SER A 147 -27.52 -16.54 9.10
CA SER A 147 -27.68 -16.47 7.64
C SER A 147 -27.39 -15.07 7.13
N PHE A 148 -27.82 -14.04 7.87
CA PHE A 148 -27.53 -12.64 7.55
C PHE A 148 -26.03 -12.32 7.62
N VAL A 149 -25.34 -12.81 8.66
CA VAL A 149 -23.88 -12.68 8.81
C VAL A 149 -23.14 -13.38 7.66
N ARG A 150 -23.58 -14.58 7.25
CA ARG A 150 -23.02 -15.27 6.08
C ARG A 150 -23.28 -14.50 4.79
N PHE A 151 -24.47 -13.91 4.65
CA PHE A 151 -24.82 -13.11 3.48
C PHE A 151 -23.99 -11.82 3.41
N SER A 152 -23.80 -11.12 4.53
CA SER A 152 -22.90 -9.97 4.63
C SER A 152 -21.45 -10.35 4.32
N LEU A 153 -20.96 -11.49 4.81
CA LEU A 153 -19.61 -11.99 4.49
C LEU A 153 -19.45 -12.37 3.02
N LEU A 154 -20.47 -12.98 2.41
CA LEU A 154 -20.48 -13.29 0.98
C LEU A 154 -20.55 -12.02 0.13
N MET A 155 -21.31 -11.02 0.56
CA MET A 155 -21.38 -9.72 -0.10
C MET A 155 -20.07 -8.95 0.00
N LEU A 156 -19.42 -8.94 1.17
CA LEU A 156 -18.08 -8.38 1.35
C LEU A 156 -17.08 -9.14 0.46
N GLY A 157 -17.10 -10.47 0.51
CA GLY A 157 -16.27 -11.31 -0.34
C GLY A 157 -16.46 -11.01 -1.82
N PHE A 158 -17.69 -10.87 -2.30
CA PHE A 158 -17.97 -10.56 -3.70
C PHE A 158 -17.55 -9.14 -4.10
N LEU A 159 -17.69 -8.15 -3.21
CA LEU A 159 -17.21 -6.79 -3.46
C LEU A 159 -15.68 -6.74 -3.57
N PHE A 160 -14.96 -7.56 -2.79
CA PHE A 160 -13.52 -7.46 -2.61
C PHE A 160 -12.66 -8.60 -3.21
N ALA A 161 -13.22 -9.75 -3.60
CA ALA A 161 -12.43 -10.95 -3.94
C ALA A 161 -12.04 -11.11 -5.42
N SER A 162 -12.48 -10.26 -6.35
CA SER A 162 -12.22 -10.50 -7.79
C SER A 162 -10.89 -9.97 -8.33
N ASP A 163 -9.99 -9.45 -7.49
CA ASP A 163 -8.63 -9.05 -7.94
C ASP A 163 -7.65 -10.22 -8.09
N ARG A 164 -8.13 -11.44 -8.36
CA ARG A 164 -7.24 -12.50 -8.82
C ARG A 164 -6.98 -12.28 -10.31
N PRO A 165 -5.70 -12.16 -10.73
CA PRO A 165 -5.37 -12.04 -12.13
C PRO A 165 -5.96 -13.26 -12.86
N ARG A 166 -6.76 -13.01 -13.90
CA ARG A 166 -7.17 -14.05 -14.84
C ARG A 166 -5.87 -14.64 -15.40
N ALA A 167 -5.60 -15.90 -15.06
CA ALA A 167 -4.49 -16.63 -15.65
C ALA A 167 -4.61 -16.57 -17.18
N PRO A 168 -3.52 -16.30 -17.92
CA PRO A 168 -3.56 -16.29 -19.36
C PRO A 168 -3.93 -17.71 -19.82
N GLY A 169 -5.07 -17.80 -20.53
CA GLY A 169 -5.49 -19.04 -21.15
C GLY A 169 -4.40 -19.54 -22.08
N ARG A 170 -3.95 -20.77 -21.84
CA ARG A 170 -3.26 -21.58 -22.85
C ARG A 170 -4.21 -21.76 -24.03
N GLY A 171 -3.99 -20.98 -25.10
CA GLY A 171 -4.42 -21.35 -26.43
C GLY A 171 -3.40 -22.33 -26.99
N GLY A 172 -3.87 -23.54 -27.32
CA GLY A 172 -3.12 -24.54 -28.08
C GLY A 172 -3.20 -24.29 -29.59
#